data_AF-A0A3N4SKD4-F1
#
_entry.id   AF-A0A3N4SKD4-F1
#
_cell.length_a   1.000
_cell.length_b   1.000
_cell.length_c   1.000
_cell.angle_alpha   90.00
_cell.angle_beta   90.00
_cell.angle_gamma   90.00
#
_symmetry.space_group_name_H-M   'P 1'
#
loop_
_entity.id
_entity.type
_entity.pdbx_description
1 polymer ?
#
loop_
_entity_poly.entity_id
_entity_poly.type
_entity_poly.pdbx_seq_one_letter_code
_entity_poly.pdbx_strand_id
1 'polypeptide(L)'
;MSGAAGGHHITMEGVPVIVQPPEPDGGRRVTIRGEYVGTAYHLLDVVEFLRRAGLPETDTTVDDPDLIEWRGLGPKAWTAAG
;
A
#
# COMPACT_ATOMS: atom_id res chain seq x y z
N MET A 1 -14.13 8.87 -31.16
CA MET A 1 -13.52 10.03 -30.48
C MET A 1 -13.21 9.58 -29.07
N SER A 2 -11.93 9.40 -28.79
CA SER A 2 -11.39 9.09 -27.46
C SER A 2 -11.33 10.36 -26.61
N GLY A 3 -11.46 10.18 -25.29
CA GLY A 3 -11.11 11.16 -24.26
C GLY A 3 -12.29 11.46 -23.33
N ALA A 4 -12.13 11.54 -22.01
CA ALA A 4 -11.05 11.17 -21.11
C ALA A 4 -11.66 11.19 -19.69
N ALA A 5 -11.00 10.47 -18.78
CA ALA A 5 -11.27 10.31 -17.36
C ALA A 5 -11.82 11.54 -16.61
N GLY A 6 -12.80 11.30 -15.73
CA GLY A 6 -13.21 12.22 -14.68
C GLY A 6 -14.37 11.60 -13.88
N GLY A 7 -14.29 11.34 -12.59
CA GLY A 7 -13.18 11.44 -11.66
C GLY A 7 -13.38 10.40 -10.55
N HIS A 8 -12.28 9.80 -10.09
CA HIS A 8 -12.32 9.03 -8.86
C HIS A 8 -12.31 10.05 -7.73
N HIS A 9 -13.48 10.30 -7.14
CA HIS A 9 -13.58 11.05 -5.90
C HIS A 9 -13.00 10.17 -4.78
N ILE A 10 -11.67 10.13 -4.65
CA ILE A 10 -11.07 9.78 -3.36
C ILE A 10 -11.42 10.96 -2.46
N THR A 11 -12.50 10.86 -1.69
CA THR A 11 -12.83 11.87 -0.69
C THR A 11 -11.68 11.97 0.30
N MET A 12 -11.12 13.18 0.41
CA MET A 12 -10.25 13.76 1.44
C MET A 12 -10.27 12.92 2.74
N GLU A 13 -9.19 12.30 3.23
CA GLU A 13 -7.84 12.83 3.39
C GLU A 13 -6.76 11.72 3.28
N GLY A 14 -5.84 11.85 2.34
CA GLY A 14 -4.63 11.01 2.24
C GLY A 14 -4.72 9.77 1.34
N VAL A 15 -3.54 9.23 1.02
CA VAL A 15 -3.35 7.98 0.27
C VAL A 15 -4.04 6.84 1.03
N PRO A 16 -4.84 5.97 0.39
CA PRO A 16 -5.72 5.04 1.08
C PRO A 16 -4.97 3.94 1.84
N VAL A 17 -3.69 3.74 1.58
CA VAL A 17 -2.85 2.75 2.26
C VAL A 17 -1.56 3.43 2.71
N ILE A 18 -1.20 3.27 3.98
CA ILE A 18 0.07 3.76 4.51
C ILE A 18 0.82 2.58 5.13
N VAL A 19 2.05 2.37 4.67
CA VAL A 19 2.98 1.39 5.23
C VAL A 19 4.05 2.13 6.02
N GLN A 20 4.14 1.87 7.32
CA GLN A 20 5.12 2.50 8.20
C GLN A 20 6.54 1.96 7.94
N PRO A 21 7.60 2.65 8.43
CA PRO A 21 8.95 2.11 8.40
C PRO A 21 9.05 0.77 9.15
N PRO A 22 10.06 -0.07 8.86
CA PRO A 22 10.28 -1.32 9.59
C PRO A 22 10.55 -1.08 11.08
N GLU A 23 9.91 -1.88 11.91
CA GLU A 23 10.17 -2.02 13.34
C GLU A 23 11.41 -2.91 13.58
N PRO A 24 11.94 -3.01 14.82
CA PRO A 24 13.15 -3.79 15.11
C PRO A 24 13.06 -5.27 14.72
N ASP A 25 11.85 -5.85 14.66
CA ASP A 25 11.60 -7.22 14.22
C ASP A 25 11.49 -7.37 12.69
N GLY A 26 11.64 -6.27 11.95
CA GLY A 26 11.50 -6.19 10.49
C GLY A 26 10.07 -6.01 9.99
N GLY A 27 9.08 -6.10 10.88
CA GLY A 27 7.67 -5.92 10.55
C GLY A 27 7.32 -4.48 10.22
N ARG A 28 6.30 -4.28 9.39
CA ARG A 28 5.79 -2.95 9.03
C ARG A 28 4.32 -2.85 9.31
N ARG A 29 3.93 -1.86 10.12
CA ARG A 29 2.51 -1.60 10.39
C ARG A 29 1.82 -1.02 9.16
N VAL A 30 0.67 -1.57 8.80
CA VAL A 30 -0.13 -1.14 7.66
C VAL A 30 -1.45 -0.55 8.16
N THR A 31 -1.80 0.62 7.62
CA THR A 31 -3.12 1.21 7.81
C THR A 31 -3.82 1.39 6.47
N ILE A 32 -5.11 1.06 6.40
CA ILE A 32 -5.96 1.27 5.24
C ILE A 32 -7.09 2.22 5.64
N ARG A 33 -7.25 3.34 4.92
CA ARG A 33 -8.25 4.38 5.20
C ARG A 33 -8.24 4.83 6.68
N GLY A 34 -7.04 4.91 7.27
CA GLY A 34 -6.82 5.29 8.67
C GLY A 34 -6.99 4.17 9.69
N GLU A 35 -7.42 2.97 9.31
CA GLU A 35 -7.58 1.83 10.21
C GLU A 35 -6.35 0.90 10.18
N TYR A 36 -5.90 0.43 11.35
CA TYR A 36 -4.82 -0.55 11.44
C TYR A 36 -5.31 -1.95 11.05
N VAL A 37 -4.72 -2.53 10.00
CA VAL A 37 -5.14 -3.83 9.44
C VAL A 37 -4.17 -4.97 9.75
N GLY A 38 -2.94 -4.65 10.16
CA GLY A 38 -1.94 -5.65 10.55
C GLY A 38 -0.50 -5.20 10.37
N THR A 39 0.42 -6.13 10.67
CA THR A 39 1.86 -6.00 10.42
C THR A 39 2.23 -6.88 9.24
N ALA A 40 2.85 -6.29 8.22
CA ALA A 40 3.41 -7.00 7.06
C ALA A 40 4.89 -7.32 7.30
N TYR A 41 5.29 -8.57 7.04
CA TYR A 41 6.68 -9.00 7.04
C TYR A 41 7.20 -9.22 5.60
N HIS A 42 6.28 -9.41 4.66
CA HIS A 42 6.55 -9.57 3.23
C HIS A 42 5.62 -8.71 2.37
N LEU A 43 6.01 -8.47 1.11
CA LEU A 43 5.18 -7.74 0.14
C LEU A 43 3.81 -8.42 -0.08
N LEU A 44 3.79 -9.76 -0.03
CA LEU A 44 2.58 -10.54 -0.16
C LEU A 44 1.56 -10.25 0.96
N ASP A 45 2.02 -9.92 2.17
CA ASP A 45 1.12 -9.56 3.27
C ASP A 45 0.37 -8.26 2.98
N VAL A 46 1.06 -7.28 2.36
CA VAL A 46 0.42 -6.03 1.92
C VAL A 46 -0.63 -6.31 0.87
N VAL A 47 -0.29 -7.11 -0.15
CA VAL A 47 -1.24 -7.54 -1.20
C VAL A 47 -2.48 -8.20 -0.59
N GLU A 48 -2.30 -9.08 0.40
CA GLU A 48 -3.42 -9.73 1.10
C GLU A 48 -4.29 -8.72 1.89
N PHE A 49 -3.70 -7.68 2.48
CA PHE A 49 -4.48 -6.61 3.12
C PHE A 49 -5.31 -5.81 2.11
N LEU A 50 -4.74 -5.49 0.94
CA LEU A 50 -5.46 -4.81 -0.15
C LEU A 50 -6.67 -5.63 -0.59
N ARG A 51 -6.45 -6.92 -0.86
CA ARG A 51 -7.51 -7.86 -1.26
C ARG A 51 -8.64 -7.92 -0.23
N ARG A 52 -8.32 -8.00 1.07
CA ARG A 52 -9.32 -8.01 2.15
C ARG A 52 -10.09 -6.70 2.27
N ALA A 53 -9.47 -5.58 1.92
CA ALA A 53 -10.09 -4.26 1.93
C ALA A 53 -10.86 -3.93 0.63
N GLY A 54 -10.86 -4.83 -0.37
CA GLY A 54 -11.47 -4.59 -1.68
C GLY A 54 -10.74 -3.52 -2.49
N LEU A 55 -9.43 -3.35 -2.27
CA LEU A 55 -8.56 -2.46 -3.03
C LEU A 55 -7.84 -3.26 -4.13
N PRO A 56 -7.42 -2.59 -5.22
CA PRO A 56 -6.59 -3.24 -6.24
C PRO A 56 -5.31 -3.81 -5.61
N GLU A 57 -4.88 -4.98 -6.07
CA GLU A 57 -3.89 -5.80 -5.37
C GLU A 57 -2.78 -6.37 -6.27
N THR A 58 -2.59 -5.83 -7.48
CA THR A 58 -1.58 -6.33 -8.42
C THR A 58 -0.16 -5.84 -8.09
N ASP A 59 0.87 -6.47 -8.66
CA ASP A 59 2.26 -6.03 -8.49
C ASP A 59 2.49 -4.60 -9.00
N THR A 60 1.75 -4.14 -10.01
CA THR A 60 1.84 -2.74 -10.46
C THR A 60 1.22 -1.77 -9.46
N THR A 61 0.27 -2.26 -8.66
CA THR A 61 -0.45 -1.45 -7.68
C THR A 61 0.38 -1.17 -6.43
N VAL A 62 1.32 -2.04 -6.05
CA VAL A 62 2.19 -1.75 -4.89
C VAL A 62 3.17 -0.61 -5.13
N ASP A 63 3.42 -0.28 -6.41
CA ASP A 63 4.21 0.86 -6.86
C ASP A 63 3.36 2.12 -7.13
N ASP A 64 2.03 2.04 -6.97
CA ASP A 64 1.11 3.16 -7.23
C ASP A 64 1.12 4.17 -6.07
N PRO A 65 1.67 5.38 -6.25
CA PRO A 65 1.75 6.39 -5.19
C PRO A 65 0.38 6.98 -4.82
N ASP A 66 -0.63 6.84 -5.68
CA ASP A 66 -1.99 7.29 -5.39
C ASP A 66 -2.75 6.25 -4.54
N LEU A 67 -2.25 5.01 -4.47
CA LEU A 67 -2.81 3.96 -3.61
C LEU A 67 -2.00 3.74 -2.33
N ILE A 68 -0.67 3.68 -2.41
CA ILE A 68 0.18 3.32 -1.26
C ILE A 68 1.25 4.38 -0.99
N GLU A 69 1.21 4.92 0.23
CA GLU A 69 2.28 5.72 0.79
C GLU A 69 3.23 4.81 1.57
N TRP A 70 4.46 4.68 1.06
CA TRP A 70 5.54 4.01 1.76
C TRP A 70 6.30 5.01 2.62
N ARG A 71 6.20 4.88 3.95
CA ARG A 71 7.01 5.68 4.89
C ARG A 71 8.34 4.98 5.14
N GLY A 72 9.43 5.64 4.78
CA GLY A 72 10.77 5.06 4.81
C GLY A 72 11.12 4.35 3.49
N LEU A 73 11.78 3.20 3.55
CA LEU A 73 12.19 2.49 2.34
C LEU A 73 10.99 1.80 1.67
N GLY A 74 10.80 1.97 0.36
CA GLY A 74 9.66 1.41 -0.38
C GLY A 74 9.67 -0.12 -0.57
N PRO A 75 8.82 -0.67 -1.46
CA PRO A 75 8.58 -2.11 -1.59
C PRO A 75 9.84 -2.90 -1.98
N LYS A 76 10.78 -2.26 -2.70
CA LYS A 76 12.09 -2.83 -3.06
C LYS A 76 12.97 -3.18 -1.86
N ALA A 77 12.73 -2.60 -0.69
CA ALA A 77 13.50 -2.95 0.50
C ALA A 77 13.18 -4.35 1.05
N TRP A 78 12.08 -4.97 0.62
CA TRP A 78 11.82 -6.38 0.88
C TRP A 78 12.49 -7.32 -0.11
N THR A 79 13.01 -6.81 -1.23
CA THR A 79 13.76 -7.62 -2.22
C THR A 79 15.26 -7.76 -1.90
N ALA A 80 15.73 -7.21 -0.77
CA ALA A 80 17.15 -7.19 -0.40
C ALA A 80 17.59 -8.39 0.48
N ALA A 81 16.96 -9.54 0.33
CA ALA A 81 17.49 -10.82 0.82
C ALA A 81 17.41 -11.86 -0.30
N GLY A 82 18.32 -11.72 -1.27
CA GLY A 82 18.82 -12.83 -2.07
C GLY A 82 20.19 -13.22 -1.54
#